data_AF-A0A9N9C2I7-F1
#
_entry.id   AF-A0A9N9C2I7-F1
#
_cell.length_a   1.000
_cell.length_b   1.000
_cell.length_c   1.000
_cell.angle_alpha   90.00
_cell.angle_beta   90.00
_cell.angle_gamma   90.00
#
_symmetry.space_group_name_H-M   'P 1'
#
loop_
_entity.id
_entity.type
_entity.pdbx_description
1 polymer ?
#
loop_
_entity_poly.entity_id
_entity_poly.type
_entity_poly.pdbx_seq_one_letter_code
_entity_poly.pdbx_strand_id
1 'polypeptide(L)'
;MYSYVSEKIITNEEVEGVPVLMLANKQDLPNSLKVEEIKEIFNKIAMKLGARDSRVLSISALEGDGVREAVEWLFVRILRNKQNRPPILK
;
A
#
# COMPACT_ATOMS: atom_id res chain seq x y z
N MET A 1 -5.45 -14.07 10.44
CA MET A 1 -4.07 -13.59 10.73
C MET A 1 -3.70 -12.35 9.92
N TYR A 2 -3.94 -12.31 8.59
CA TYR A 2 -3.68 -11.12 7.75
C TYR A 2 -4.53 -9.86 8.07
N SER A 3 -5.67 -10.00 8.73
CA SER A 3 -6.56 -8.88 9.08
C SER A 3 -6.03 -8.01 10.23
N TYR A 4 -5.39 -8.61 11.24
CA TYR A 4 -5.06 -7.92 12.49
C TYR A 4 -3.93 -6.89 12.36
N VAL A 5 -2.95 -7.15 11.50
CA VAL A 5 -1.83 -6.21 11.26
C VAL A 5 -2.32 -5.00 10.47
N SER A 6 -3.20 -5.23 9.49
CA SER A 6 -3.76 -4.18 8.64
C SER A 6 -4.60 -3.20 9.47
N GLU A 7 -5.44 -3.69 10.38
CA GLU A 7 -6.33 -2.84 11.19
C GLU A 7 -5.56 -1.87 12.10
N LYS A 8 -4.52 -2.33 12.80
CA LYS A 8 -3.71 -1.47 13.68
C LYS A 8 -3.05 -0.32 12.94
N ILE A 9 -2.59 -0.54 11.71
CA ILE A 9 -1.96 0.50 10.89
C ILE A 9 -3.02 1.47 10.36
N ILE A 10 -4.15 0.96 9.88
CA ILE A 10 -5.22 1.80 9.29
C ILE A 10 -5.82 2.73 10.35
N THR A 11 -6.05 2.24 11.57
CA THR A 11 -6.64 3.03 12.67
C THR A 11 -5.64 3.90 13.42
N ASN A 12 -4.35 3.88 13.06
CA ASN A 12 -3.36 4.73 13.72
C ASN A 12 -3.49 6.18 13.20
N GLU A 13 -3.73 7.12 14.10
CA GLU A 13 -3.83 8.56 13.81
C GLU A 13 -2.48 9.16 13.37
N GLU A 14 -1.35 8.60 13.82
CA GLU A 14 -0.01 9.05 13.42
C GLU A 14 0.26 8.88 11.92
N VAL A 15 -0.48 8.00 11.25
CA VAL A 15 -0.39 7.77 9.80
C VAL A 15 -1.58 8.34 9.04
N GLU A 16 -2.38 9.19 9.68
CA GLU A 16 -3.44 9.94 9.00
C GLU A 16 -2.86 10.83 7.90
N GLY A 17 -3.55 10.83 6.75
CA GLY A 17 -3.12 11.53 5.55
C GLY A 17 -1.87 10.96 4.87
N VAL A 18 -1.26 9.88 5.38
CA VAL A 18 -0.11 9.23 4.73
C VAL A 18 -0.62 8.26 3.65
N PRO A 19 -0.07 8.31 2.41
CA PRO A 19 -0.47 7.38 1.36
C PRO A 19 -0.10 5.93 1.71
N VAL A 20 -0.98 4.98 1.39
CA VAL A 20 -0.80 3.56 1.70
C VAL A 20 -0.61 2.75 0.43
N LEU A 21 0.55 2.10 0.30
CA LEU A 21 0.82 1.16 -0.78
C LEU A 21 0.78 -0.28 -0.26
N MET A 22 -0.11 -1.11 -0.81
CA MET A 22 -0.16 -2.53 -0.52
C MET A 22 0.55 -3.31 -1.64
N LEU A 23 1.53 -4.12 -1.26
CA LEU A 23 2.32 -4.92 -2.20
C LEU A 23 1.91 -6.39 -2.08
N ALA A 24 1.30 -6.92 -3.13
CA ALA A 24 1.11 -8.34 -3.29
C ALA A 24 2.43 -8.95 -3.76
N ASN A 25 3.27 -9.29 -2.80
CA ASN A 25 4.59 -9.85 -3.05
C ASN A 25 4.54 -11.36 -3.35
N LYS A 26 5.64 -11.89 -3.88
CA LYS A 26 5.86 -13.30 -4.27
C LYS A 26 5.03 -13.77 -5.47
N GLN A 27 4.77 -12.88 -6.42
CA GLN A 27 4.01 -13.21 -7.63
C GLN A 27 4.78 -14.12 -8.60
N ASP A 28 6.06 -14.38 -8.33
CA ASP A 28 6.87 -15.42 -8.95
C ASP A 28 6.40 -16.85 -8.62
N LEU A 29 5.67 -17.04 -7.51
CA LEU A 29 5.24 -18.36 -7.08
C LEU A 29 3.94 -18.81 -7.79
N PRO A 30 3.87 -20.08 -8.24
CA PRO A 30 2.69 -20.60 -8.96
C PRO A 30 1.43 -20.69 -8.10
N ASN A 31 1.58 -20.71 -6.77
CA ASN A 31 0.50 -20.70 -5.79
C ASN A 31 0.28 -19.32 -5.15
N SER A 32 0.79 -18.26 -5.77
CA SER A 32 0.53 -16.90 -5.32
C SER A 32 -0.96 -16.54 -5.49
N LEU A 33 -1.44 -15.63 -4.64
CA LEU A 33 -2.80 -15.13 -4.73
C LEU A 33 -3.01 -14.41 -6.05
N LYS A 34 -4.17 -14.64 -6.66
CA LYS A 34 -4.57 -13.93 -7.88
C LYS A 34 -4.89 -12.48 -7.56
N VAL A 35 -4.71 -11.63 -8.56
CA VAL A 35 -4.96 -10.18 -8.45
C VAL A 35 -6.38 -9.89 -7.98
N GLU A 36 -7.35 -10.70 -8.40
CA GLU A 36 -8.76 -10.58 -8.00
C GLU A 36 -8.94 -10.79 -6.49
N GLU A 37 -8.34 -11.85 -5.93
CA GLU A 37 -8.40 -12.17 -4.50
C GLU A 37 -7.74 -11.08 -3.66
N ILE A 38 -6.62 -10.54 -4.15
CA ILE A 38 -5.92 -9.42 -3.51
C ILE A 38 -6.80 -8.17 -3.51
N LYS A 39 -7.47 -7.86 -4.62
CA LYS A 39 -8.39 -6.71 -4.73
C LYS A 39 -9.56 -6.82 -3.76
N GLU A 40 -10.11 -8.01 -3.55
CA GLU A 40 -11.18 -8.22 -2.57
C GLU A 40 -10.72 -7.95 -1.13
N ILE A 41 -9.51 -8.39 -0.78
CA ILE A 41 -8.90 -8.10 0.53
C ILE A 41 -8.66 -6.60 0.67
N PHE A 42 -8.13 -5.97 -0.37
CA PHE A 42 -7.82 -4.55 -0.34
C PHE A 42 -9.08 -3.68 -0.27
N ASN A 43 -10.16 -4.02 -0.97
CA ASN A 43 -11.40 -3.22 -0.91
C ASN A 43 -11.93 -3.10 0.53
N LYS A 44 -11.84 -4.18 1.33
CA LYS A 44 -12.21 -4.18 2.75
C LYS A 44 -11.31 -3.25 3.59
N ILE A 45 -10.04 -3.14 3.22
CA ILE A 45 -9.06 -2.23 3.84
C ILE A 45 -9.30 -0.79 3.39
N ALA A 46 -9.52 -0.56 2.09
CA ALA A 46 -9.72 0.75 1.47
C ALA A 46 -10.94 1.46 2.07
N MET A 47 -12.02 0.73 2.35
CA MET A 47 -13.19 1.28 3.06
C MET A 47 -12.82 1.90 4.43
N LYS A 48 -11.82 1.33 5.13
CA LYS A 48 -11.35 1.82 6.42
C LYS A 48 -10.32 2.95 6.28
N LEU A 49 -9.64 3.06 5.13
CA LEU A 49 -8.66 4.11 4.84
C LEU A 49 -9.32 5.47 4.51
N GLY A 50 -10.61 5.48 4.18
CA GLY A 50 -11.35 6.71 3.87
C GLY A 50 -10.78 7.45 2.65
N ALA A 51 -10.56 8.76 2.77
CA ALA A 51 -10.05 9.59 1.69
C ALA A 51 -8.51 9.49 1.47
N ARG A 52 -7.82 8.59 2.18
CA ARG A 52 -6.36 8.42 2.04
C ARG A 52 -6.03 7.83 0.67
N ASP A 53 -5.04 8.42 0.01
CA ASP A 53 -4.45 7.86 -1.22
C ASP A 53 -3.97 6.44 -0.97
N SER A 54 -4.49 5.48 -1.72
CA SER A 54 -4.09 4.08 -1.57
C SER A 54 -4.05 3.33 -2.89
N ARG A 55 -3.19 2.32 -2.98
CA ARG A 55 -3.05 1.47 -4.18
C ARG A 55 -2.56 0.07 -3.82
N VAL A 56 -2.89 -0.88 -4.67
CA VAL A 56 -2.33 -2.24 -4.66
C VAL A 56 -1.48 -2.44 -5.90
N LEU A 57 -0.31 -3.05 -5.74
CA LEU A 57 0.52 -3.51 -6.85
C LEU A 57 1.01 -4.94 -6.60
N SER A 58 1.00 -5.75 -7.66
CA SER A 58 1.64 -7.06 -7.69
C SER A 58 3.14 -6.89 -7.92
N ILE A 59 3.96 -7.57 -7.12
CA ILE A 59 5.42 -7.53 -7.25
C ILE A 59 6.03 -8.93 -7.08
N SER A 60 7.21 -9.13 -7.66
CA SER A 60 8.18 -10.10 -7.17
C SER A 60 9.39 -9.36 -6.65
N ALA A 61 9.60 -9.37 -5.34
CA ALA A 61 10.83 -8.81 -4.77
C ALA A 61 12.09 -9.61 -5.15
N LEU A 62 11.93 -10.88 -5.54
CA LEU A 62 13.02 -11.75 -5.95
C LEU A 62 13.49 -11.42 -7.37
N GLU A 63 12.54 -11.34 -8.31
CA GLU A 63 12.83 -11.06 -9.72
C GLU A 63 12.92 -9.55 -10.02
N GLY A 64 12.43 -8.72 -9.10
CA GLY A 64 12.38 -7.26 -9.25
C GLY A 64 11.13 -6.73 -9.95
N ASP A 65 10.23 -7.60 -10.39
CA ASP A 65 8.99 -7.23 -11.07
C ASP A 65 8.11 -6.31 -10.23
N GLY A 66 7.65 -5.20 -10.81
CA GLY A 66 6.71 -4.27 -10.18
C GLY A 66 7.30 -3.38 -9.08
N VAL A 67 8.57 -3.59 -8.69
CA VAL A 67 9.23 -2.84 -7.62
C VAL A 67 9.43 -1.38 -8.01
N ARG A 68 9.85 -1.13 -9.25
CA ARG A 68 10.07 0.23 -9.75
C ARG A 68 8.77 1.03 -9.75
N GLU A 69 7.70 0.45 -10.26
CA GLU A 69 6.37 1.04 -10.36
C GLU A 69 5.79 1.34 -8.96
N ALA A 70 6.05 0.44 -8.01
CA ALA A 70 5.71 0.64 -6.61
C ALA A 70 6.40 1.86 -6.00
N VAL A 71 7.72 1.96 -6.19
CA VAL A 71 8.50 3.09 -5.68
C VAL A 71 8.09 4.39 -6.37
N GLU A 72 7.89 4.38 -7.69
CA GLU A 72 7.45 5.55 -8.45
C GLU A 72 6.08 6.05 -8.00
N TRP A 73 5.11 5.15 -7.77
CA TRP A 73 3.81 5.53 -7.22
C TRP A 73 3.94 6.19 -5.85
N LEU A 74 4.74 5.58 -4.97
CA LEU A 74 4.96 6.09 -3.62
C LEU A 74 5.62 7.48 -3.66
N PHE A 75 6.63 7.67 -4.49
CA PHE A 75 7.31 8.94 -4.69
C PHE A 75 6.35 10.06 -5.11
N VAL A 76 5.53 9.80 -6.14
CA VAL A 76 4.54 10.77 -6.62
C VAL A 76 3.53 11.12 -5.53
N ARG A 77 3.06 10.13 -4.76
CA ARG A 77 2.06 10.36 -3.71
C ARG A 77 2.62 11.10 -2.50
N ILE A 78 3.82 10.75 -2.06
CA ILE A 78 4.51 11.47 -0.99
C ILE A 78 4.76 12.92 -1.39
N LEU A 79 5.23 13.17 -2.62
CA LEU A 79 5.47 14.54 -3.11
C LEU A 79 4.20 15.39 -3.10
N ARG A 80 3.08 14.85 -3.57
CA ARG A 80 1.78 15.54 -3.52
C ARG A 80 1.33 15.80 -2.08
N ASN A 81 1.53 14.82 -1.21
CA ASN A 81 1.13 14.92 0.18
C ASN A 81 1.96 15.93 0.99
N LYS A 82 3.16 16.34 0.52
CA LYS A 82 3.97 17.36 1.20
C LYS A 82 3.21 18.68 1.45
N GLN A 83 2.24 19.02 0.59
CA GLN A 83 1.42 20.22 0.77
C GLN A 83 0.47 20.10 1.96
N ASN A 84 -0.10 18.92 2.19
CA ASN A 84 -1.07 18.66 3.25
C ASN A 84 -0.40 18.20 4.56
N ARG A 85 0.74 17.52 4.46
CA ARG A 85 1.50 16.97 5.58
C ARG A 85 3.00 17.05 5.30
N PRO A 86 3.62 18.23 5.51
CA PRO A 86 5.04 18.42 5.26
C PRO A 86 5.90 17.55 6.19
N PRO A 87 7.12 17.14 5.76
CA PRO A 87 8.01 16.34 6.58
C PRO A 87 8.51 17.15 7.78
N ILE A 88 8.51 16.52 8.96
CA ILE A 88 9.15 17.06 10.16
C ILE A 88 10.65 16.78 10.02
N LEU A 89 11.43 17.80 9.67
CA LEU A 89 12.89 17.74 9.68
C LEU A 89 13.35 17.84 11.13
N LYS A 90 13.93 16.77 11.68
CA LYS A 90 14.61 16.79 12.98
C LYS A 90 16.10 16.97 12.78
#